data_AF-A0A453ARG5-F1
#
_entry.id   AF-A0A453ARG5-F1
#
_cell.length_a   1.000
_cell.length_b   1.000
_cell.length_c   1.000
_cell.angle_alpha   90.00
_cell.angle_beta   90.00
_cell.angle_gamma   90.00
#
_symmetry.space_group_name_H-M   'P 1'
#
loop_
_entity.id
_entity.type
_entity.pdbx_description
1 polymer ?
#
loop_
_entity_poly.entity_id
_entity_poly.type
_entity_poly.pdbx_seq_one_letter_code
_entity_poly.pdbx_strand_id
1 'polypeptide(L)'
;GQCEIVELLLSTGIDVDHFDSVYGTALHVAATNAQDGSMNILLQHRADPNKVYRLDSTPLRLAMISESLECVKLLIKAGADVNKIDYTGVTYLMVAAGNGLPDILKCLLDAGANPDVDDGFGTTPIEIAALQGRWDMVAMLFPLTSPISRLPDWSVDGIISHVQSFGLKPRDIHVCEMKRAELKLQAAEAFKRKEYVIAGELYTRAMSFQPSPKGLANLLAHRSFCMLHAGIGKEALSDAARCTVLRPFWPKGYYRLGAAFMLLQDYRKAAQAFTAGLKLDPTNADMADALREAQETARNPPRTRGLECLHPFGMRRSGRD
;
A
#
# COMPACT_ATOMS: atom_id res chain seq x y z
N GLY A 1 4.55 17.67 -16.26
CA GLY A 1 4.15 19.05 -15.97
C GLY A 1 4.57 19.96 -17.11
N GLN A 2 5.82 19.87 -17.54
CA GLN A 2 6.33 20.59 -18.72
C GLN A 2 5.88 19.89 -20.01
N CYS A 3 4.72 20.30 -20.53
CA CYS A 3 4.07 19.68 -21.69
C CYS A 3 4.95 19.67 -22.93
N GLU A 4 5.66 20.76 -23.21
CA GLU A 4 6.52 20.90 -24.38
C GLU A 4 7.68 19.90 -24.37
N ILE A 5 8.24 19.62 -23.18
CA ILE A 5 9.30 18.62 -23.04
C ILE A 5 8.74 17.21 -23.21
N VAL A 6 7.56 16.93 -22.66
CA VAL A 6 6.90 15.63 -22.84
C VAL A 6 6.64 15.36 -24.32
N GLU A 7 6.09 16.33 -25.05
CA GLU A 7 5.80 16.22 -26.48
C GLU A 7 7.08 16.06 -27.30
N LEU A 8 8.12 16.86 -27.02
CA LEU A 8 9.42 16.73 -27.67
C LEU A 8 10.01 15.33 -27.46
N LEU A 9 10.01 14.81 -26.23
CA LEU A 9 10.54 13.48 -25.93
C LEU A 9 9.76 12.38 -26.67
N LEU A 10 8.43 12.42 -26.66
CA LEU A 10 7.59 11.45 -27.37
C LEU A 10 7.79 11.50 -28.89
N SER A 11 8.06 12.68 -29.45
CA SER A 11 8.37 12.83 -30.88
C SER A 11 9.64 12.09 -31.32
N THR A 12 10.54 11.78 -30.38
CA THR A 12 11.75 10.98 -30.65
C THR A 12 11.50 9.47 -30.77
N GLY A 13 10.26 9.02 -30.53
CA GLY A 13 9.86 7.61 -30.66
C GLY A 13 10.13 6.77 -29.41
N ILE A 14 10.33 7.39 -28.24
CA ILE A 14 10.40 6.65 -26.97
C ILE A 14 9.08 5.93 -26.69
N ASP A 15 9.17 4.81 -25.99
CA ASP A 15 8.00 4.11 -25.48
C ASP A 15 7.28 4.97 -24.42
N VAL A 16 6.05 5.37 -24.72
CA VAL A 16 5.19 6.18 -23.83
C VAL A 16 4.90 5.45 -22.50
N ASP A 17 4.90 4.11 -22.52
CA ASP A 17 4.64 3.25 -21.38
C ASP A 17 5.92 2.68 -20.76
N HIS A 18 7.07 3.30 -21.05
CA HIS A 18 8.31 2.97 -20.36
C HIS A 18 8.09 2.97 -18.83
N PHE A 19 8.45 1.85 -18.21
CA PHE A 19 8.06 1.54 -16.84
C PHE A 19 9.25 1.64 -15.89
N ASP A 20 9.11 2.49 -14.88
CA ASP A 20 10.03 2.57 -13.75
C ASP A 20 9.48 1.82 -12.52
N SER A 21 10.34 1.07 -11.84
CA SER A 21 9.96 0.28 -10.66
C SER A 21 9.56 1.13 -9.44
N VAL A 22 10.01 2.38 -9.38
CA VAL A 22 9.78 3.31 -8.27
C VAL A 22 8.66 4.29 -8.57
N TYR A 23 8.40 4.66 -9.82
CA TYR A 23 7.41 5.69 -10.17
C TYR A 23 6.30 5.22 -11.11
N GLY A 24 6.42 4.01 -11.69
CA GLY A 24 5.51 3.50 -12.70
C GLY A 24 5.79 4.13 -14.07
N THR A 25 4.75 4.32 -14.88
CA THR A 25 4.85 5.01 -16.16
C THR A 25 4.70 6.52 -16.00
N ALA A 26 5.04 7.29 -17.04
CA ALA A 26 4.80 8.73 -17.06
C ALA A 26 3.32 9.09 -16.78
N LEU A 27 2.38 8.23 -17.18
CA LEU A 27 0.95 8.43 -16.93
C LEU A 27 0.60 8.31 -15.44
N HIS A 28 1.23 7.41 -14.69
CA HIS A 28 1.07 7.30 -13.23
C HIS A 28 1.58 8.56 -12.52
N VAL A 29 2.72 9.08 -12.96
CA VAL A 29 3.31 10.31 -12.42
C VAL A 29 2.43 11.52 -12.72
N ALA A 30 1.91 11.63 -13.94
CA ALA A 30 0.98 12.70 -14.31
C ALA A 30 -0.29 12.65 -13.46
N ALA A 31 -0.88 11.46 -13.27
CA ALA A 31 -2.05 11.27 -12.41
C ALA A 31 -1.79 11.64 -10.95
N THR A 32 -0.68 11.17 -10.37
CA THR A 32 -0.31 11.45 -8.97
C THR A 32 -0.16 12.94 -8.68
N ASN A 33 0.33 13.70 -9.66
CA ASN A 33 0.61 15.13 -9.54
C ASN A 33 -0.51 16.01 -10.13
N ALA A 34 -1.66 15.43 -10.49
CA ALA A 34 -2.79 16.15 -11.10
C ALA A 34 -2.40 16.96 -12.36
N GLN A 35 -1.52 16.44 -13.21
CA GLN A 35 -0.99 17.11 -14.40
C GLN A 35 -1.79 16.74 -15.66
N ASP A 36 -2.99 17.29 -15.78
CA ASP A 36 -3.95 17.01 -16.86
C ASP A 36 -3.39 17.34 -18.26
N GLY A 37 -2.64 18.43 -18.43
CA GLY A 37 -2.01 18.76 -19.72
C GLY A 37 -1.00 17.71 -20.20
N SER A 38 -0.10 17.27 -19.31
CA SER A 38 0.86 16.20 -19.63
C SER A 38 0.16 14.86 -19.83
N MET A 39 -0.87 14.56 -19.02
CA MET A 39 -1.70 13.37 -19.18
C MET A 39 -2.39 13.32 -20.54
N ASN A 40 -2.98 14.42 -21.00
CA ASN A 40 -3.65 14.49 -22.28
C ASN A 40 -2.67 14.17 -23.43
N ILE A 41 -1.45 14.72 -23.40
CA ILE A 41 -0.41 14.41 -24.39
C ILE A 41 -0.04 12.92 -24.36
N LEU A 42 0.21 12.36 -23.16
CA LEU A 42 0.54 10.94 -23.00
C LEU A 42 -0.56 10.03 -23.58
N LEU A 43 -1.82 10.33 -23.28
CA LEU A 43 -2.97 9.57 -23.79
C LEU A 43 -3.16 9.72 -25.31
N GLN A 44 -2.90 10.90 -25.88
CA GLN A 44 -2.88 11.10 -27.34
C GLN A 44 -1.78 10.25 -28.02
N HIS A 45 -0.67 10.03 -27.33
CA HIS A 45 0.40 9.11 -27.73
C HIS A 45 0.13 7.65 -27.33
N ARG A 46 -1.11 7.29 -26.98
CA ARG A 46 -1.58 5.92 -26.69
C ARG A 46 -0.97 5.28 -25.43
N ALA A 47 -0.63 6.08 -24.42
CA ALA A 47 -0.32 5.54 -23.09
C ALA A 47 -1.46 4.66 -22.58
N ASP A 48 -1.15 3.49 -22.02
CA ASP A 48 -2.14 2.56 -21.47
C ASP A 48 -2.76 3.12 -20.18
N PRO A 49 -4.05 3.52 -20.18
CA PRO A 49 -4.70 4.09 -19.00
C PRO A 49 -4.96 3.05 -17.89
N ASN A 50 -4.78 1.76 -18.19
CA ASN A 50 -5.03 0.64 -17.28
C ASN A 50 -3.76 -0.02 -16.75
N LYS A 51 -2.59 0.48 -17.15
CA LYS A 51 -1.30 -0.02 -16.67
C LYS A 51 -1.29 0.01 -15.14
N VAL A 52 -0.80 -1.07 -14.55
CA VAL A 52 -0.74 -1.20 -13.08
C VAL A 52 0.67 -0.93 -12.61
N TYR A 53 0.77 -0.07 -11.61
CA TYR A 53 1.97 0.18 -10.83
C TYR A 53 1.85 -0.47 -9.44
N ARG A 54 2.91 -1.19 -9.05
CA ARG A 54 2.97 -2.03 -7.85
C ARG A 54 1.86 -3.08 -7.81
N LEU A 55 0.99 -3.04 -6.79
CA LEU A 55 -0.10 -4.00 -6.63
C LEU A 55 -1.29 -3.63 -7.52
N ASP A 56 -1.95 -2.52 -7.24
CA ASP A 56 -3.27 -2.16 -7.78
C ASP A 56 -3.38 -0.67 -8.13
N SER A 57 -2.27 0.07 -8.15
CA SER A 57 -2.30 1.50 -8.45
C SER A 57 -2.37 1.71 -9.96
N THR A 58 -3.55 2.02 -10.46
CA THR A 58 -3.75 2.50 -11.83
C THR A 58 -3.62 4.03 -11.90
N PRO A 59 -3.42 4.61 -13.09
CA PRO A 59 -3.56 6.05 -13.29
C PRO A 59 -4.89 6.60 -12.76
N LEU A 60 -6.01 5.89 -12.97
CA LEU A 60 -7.34 6.33 -12.52
C LEU A 60 -7.42 6.43 -11.00
N ARG A 61 -6.90 5.41 -10.28
CA ARG A 61 -6.83 5.44 -8.82
C ARG A 61 -6.02 6.63 -8.30
N LEU A 62 -4.85 6.86 -8.91
CA LEU A 62 -3.95 7.94 -8.49
C LEU A 62 -4.57 9.32 -8.74
N ALA A 63 -5.24 9.50 -9.89
CA ALA A 63 -5.98 10.73 -10.19
C ALA A 63 -7.07 11.02 -9.15
N MET A 64 -7.78 9.98 -8.69
CA MET A 64 -8.78 10.12 -7.62
C MET A 64 -8.17 10.45 -6.26
N ILE A 65 -7.02 9.85 -5.91
CA ILE A 65 -6.29 10.19 -4.68
C ILE A 65 -5.80 11.64 -4.71
N SER A 66 -5.41 12.14 -5.89
CA SER A 66 -5.08 13.56 -6.10
C SER A 66 -6.30 14.47 -6.26
N GLU A 67 -7.51 13.90 -6.20
CA GLU A 67 -8.79 14.62 -6.36
C GLU A 67 -8.92 15.39 -7.69
N SER A 68 -8.21 14.95 -8.74
CA SER A 68 -8.17 15.63 -10.04
C SER A 68 -9.29 15.13 -10.96
N LEU A 69 -10.42 15.84 -10.95
CA LEU A 69 -11.57 15.52 -11.81
C LEU A 69 -11.20 15.53 -13.30
N GLU A 70 -10.36 16.47 -13.75
CA GLU A 70 -9.96 16.56 -15.16
C GLU A 70 -9.10 15.35 -15.58
N CYS A 71 -8.16 14.91 -14.74
CA CYS A 71 -7.42 13.68 -14.99
C CYS A 71 -8.34 12.46 -15.03
N VAL A 72 -9.31 12.36 -14.11
CA VAL A 72 -10.30 11.27 -14.11
C VAL A 72 -11.08 11.23 -15.43
N LYS A 73 -11.59 12.37 -15.90
CA LYS A 73 -12.32 12.46 -17.17
C LYS A 73 -11.45 12.04 -18.36
N LEU A 74 -10.20 12.51 -18.42
CA LEU A 74 -9.26 12.15 -19.48
C LEU A 74 -9.00 10.64 -19.52
N LEU A 75 -8.76 10.02 -18.37
CA LEU A 75 -8.50 8.59 -18.25
C LEU A 75 -9.71 7.75 -18.63
N ILE A 76 -10.91 8.11 -18.17
CA ILE A 76 -12.16 7.44 -18.56
C ILE A 76 -12.37 7.55 -20.07
N LYS A 77 -12.19 8.73 -20.65
CA LYS A 77 -12.28 8.94 -22.11
C LYS A 77 -11.28 8.09 -22.89
N ALA A 78 -10.11 7.84 -22.32
CA ALA A 78 -9.09 6.98 -22.92
C ALA A 78 -9.34 5.47 -22.70
N GLY A 79 -10.40 5.08 -21.99
CA GLY A 79 -10.76 3.68 -21.77
C GLY A 79 -10.23 3.08 -20.46
N ALA A 80 -10.00 3.90 -19.43
CA ALA A 80 -9.73 3.38 -18.08
C ALA A 80 -10.91 2.55 -17.57
N ASP A 81 -10.61 1.38 -17.00
CA ASP A 81 -11.58 0.48 -16.39
C ASP A 81 -12.08 1.06 -15.06
N VAL A 82 -13.33 1.56 -15.08
CA VAL A 82 -14.00 2.16 -13.91
C VAL A 82 -14.51 1.12 -12.90
N ASN A 83 -14.52 -0.17 -13.26
CA ASN A 83 -15.02 -1.27 -12.43
C ASN A 83 -13.90 -2.05 -11.75
N LYS A 84 -12.65 -1.59 -11.84
CA LYS A 84 -11.53 -2.26 -11.20
C LYS A 84 -11.67 -2.26 -9.68
N ILE A 85 -11.33 -3.41 -9.09
CA ILE A 85 -11.37 -3.67 -7.66
C ILE A 85 -9.94 -3.82 -7.17
N ASP A 86 -9.63 -3.16 -6.05
CA ASP A 86 -8.31 -3.29 -5.43
C ASP A 86 -8.16 -4.60 -4.62
N TYR A 87 -6.95 -4.94 -4.16
CA TYR A 87 -6.74 -6.22 -3.45
C TYR A 87 -7.53 -6.34 -2.14
N THR A 88 -8.07 -5.23 -1.64
CA THR A 88 -8.91 -5.24 -0.44
C THR A 88 -10.39 -5.44 -0.73
N GLY A 89 -10.80 -5.35 -2.00
CA GLY A 89 -12.19 -5.41 -2.43
C GLY A 89 -12.80 -4.04 -2.74
N VAL A 90 -12.02 -2.95 -2.64
CA VAL A 90 -12.56 -1.59 -2.74
C VAL A 90 -12.67 -1.17 -4.22
N THR A 91 -13.85 -0.68 -4.60
CA THR A 91 -14.14 -0.12 -5.94
C THR A 91 -13.81 1.38 -6.01
N TYR A 92 -13.70 1.94 -7.21
CA TYR A 92 -13.57 3.40 -7.35
C TYR A 92 -14.79 4.18 -6.83
N LEU A 93 -16.00 3.65 -6.93
CA LEU A 93 -17.17 4.29 -6.32
C LEU A 93 -17.03 4.40 -4.79
N MET A 94 -16.49 3.38 -4.13
CA MET A 94 -16.19 3.45 -2.69
C MET A 94 -15.09 4.44 -2.35
N VAL A 95 -14.03 4.53 -3.17
CA VAL A 95 -12.97 5.55 -2.98
C VAL A 95 -13.56 6.95 -3.09
N ALA A 96 -14.37 7.22 -4.12
CA ALA A 96 -15.01 8.51 -4.31
C ALA A 96 -15.98 8.86 -3.17
N ALA A 97 -16.82 7.91 -2.76
CA ALA A 97 -17.76 8.08 -1.65
C ALA A 97 -17.04 8.32 -0.31
N GLY A 98 -16.00 7.52 -0.01
CA GLY A 98 -15.23 7.61 1.23
C GLY A 98 -14.41 8.90 1.36
N ASN A 99 -13.95 9.45 0.24
CA ASN A 99 -13.22 10.72 0.19
C ASN A 99 -14.15 11.94 -0.03
N GLY A 100 -15.45 11.73 -0.21
CA GLY A 100 -16.39 12.83 -0.38
C GLY A 100 -16.24 13.61 -1.69
N LEU A 101 -15.93 12.92 -2.80
CA LEU A 101 -15.73 13.46 -4.15
C LEU A 101 -16.98 13.28 -5.06
N PRO A 102 -18.02 14.13 -4.98
CA PRO A 102 -19.29 13.92 -5.66
C PRO A 102 -19.19 14.00 -7.18
N ASP A 103 -18.37 14.92 -7.71
CA ASP A 103 -18.21 15.07 -9.16
C ASP A 103 -17.47 13.88 -9.78
N ILE A 104 -16.49 13.32 -9.07
CA ILE A 104 -15.79 12.10 -9.50
C ILE A 104 -16.74 10.90 -9.39
N LEU A 105 -17.53 10.80 -8.31
CA LEU A 105 -18.53 9.74 -8.16
C LEU A 105 -19.52 9.76 -9.33
N LYS A 106 -20.05 10.93 -9.67
CA LYS A 106 -20.94 11.12 -10.82
C LYS A 106 -20.27 10.73 -12.12
N CYS A 107 -19.03 11.19 -12.34
CA CYS A 107 -18.27 10.86 -13.55
C CYS A 107 -18.05 9.35 -13.71
N LEU A 108 -17.82 8.61 -12.61
CA LEU A 108 -17.68 7.15 -12.62
C LEU A 108 -19.01 6.46 -12.94
N LEU A 109 -20.13 6.92 -12.36
CA LEU A 109 -21.47 6.38 -12.62
C LEU A 109 -21.88 6.61 -14.08
N ASP A 110 -21.68 7.82 -14.60
CA ASP A 110 -21.93 8.18 -16.00
C ASP A 110 -21.10 7.32 -16.97
N ALA A 111 -19.93 6.83 -16.52
CA ALA A 111 -19.05 5.93 -17.26
C ALA A 111 -19.36 4.43 -17.08
N GLY A 112 -20.43 4.08 -16.35
CA GLY A 112 -20.87 2.68 -16.18
C GLY A 112 -20.19 1.93 -15.04
N ALA A 113 -19.69 2.63 -14.01
CA ALA A 113 -19.26 1.97 -12.78
C ALA A 113 -20.46 1.30 -12.07
N ASN A 114 -20.31 0.04 -11.65
CA ASN A 114 -21.37 -0.75 -11.03
C ASN A 114 -21.50 -0.39 -9.53
N PRO A 115 -22.64 0.18 -9.09
CA PRO A 115 -22.84 0.61 -7.72
C PRO A 115 -23.22 -0.52 -6.75
N ASP A 116 -23.47 -1.75 -7.25
CA ASP A 116 -23.87 -2.90 -6.43
C ASP A 116 -22.69 -3.77 -5.95
N VAL A 117 -21.45 -3.47 -6.39
CA VAL A 117 -20.26 -4.25 -5.99
C VAL A 117 -19.87 -3.93 -4.55
N ASP A 118 -19.82 -4.94 -3.69
CA ASP A 118 -19.41 -4.81 -2.28
C ASP A 118 -17.91 -5.10 -2.03
N ASP A 119 -17.40 -4.73 -0.85
CA ASP A 119 -15.98 -4.82 -0.47
C ASP A 119 -15.49 -6.23 -0.09
N GLY A 120 -16.30 -7.25 -0.35
CA GLY A 120 -16.13 -8.63 0.12
C GLY A 120 -16.53 -8.83 1.59
N PHE A 121 -17.02 -7.78 2.28
CA PHE A 121 -17.68 -7.88 3.57
C PHE A 121 -19.16 -7.50 3.50
N GLY A 122 -19.70 -7.23 2.30
CA GLY A 122 -21.08 -6.80 2.10
C GLY A 122 -21.32 -5.32 2.40
N THR A 123 -20.27 -4.49 2.37
CA THR A 123 -20.40 -3.03 2.38
C THR A 123 -20.41 -2.51 0.95
N THR A 124 -21.43 -1.73 0.57
CA THR A 124 -21.60 -1.18 -0.78
C THR A 124 -21.23 0.32 -0.84
N PRO A 125 -21.00 0.91 -2.04
CA PRO A 125 -20.70 2.33 -2.19
C PRO A 125 -21.74 3.26 -1.54
N ILE A 126 -23.04 2.94 -1.64
CA ILE A 126 -24.10 3.78 -1.08
C ILE A 126 -24.04 3.86 0.45
N GLU A 127 -23.56 2.79 1.09
CA GLU A 127 -23.41 2.73 2.55
C GLU A 127 -22.16 3.45 3.03
N ILE A 128 -21.09 3.46 2.22
CA ILE A 128 -19.94 4.33 2.47
C ILE A 128 -20.37 5.80 2.39
N ALA A 129 -21.14 6.19 1.37
CA ALA A 129 -21.66 7.56 1.25
C ALA A 129 -22.58 7.94 2.44
N ALA A 130 -23.43 7.01 2.87
CA ALA A 130 -24.30 7.17 4.02
C ALA A 130 -23.53 7.31 5.34
N LEU A 131 -22.45 6.54 5.53
CA LEU A 131 -21.57 6.65 6.69
C LEU A 131 -20.92 8.05 6.78
N GLN A 132 -20.59 8.65 5.64
CA GLN A 132 -20.08 10.02 5.58
C GLN A 132 -21.17 11.09 5.74
N GLY A 133 -22.46 10.71 5.84
CA GLY A 133 -23.58 11.64 5.90
C GLY A 133 -23.78 12.47 4.63
N ARG A 134 -23.30 11.98 3.48
CA ARG A 134 -23.29 12.71 2.20
C ARG A 134 -24.58 12.46 1.42
N TRP A 135 -25.60 13.26 1.73
CA TRP A 135 -26.93 13.16 1.10
C TRP A 135 -26.87 13.20 -0.43
N ASP A 136 -26.07 14.13 -0.98
CA ASP A 136 -25.85 14.28 -2.42
C ASP A 136 -25.37 12.99 -3.10
N MET A 137 -24.42 12.30 -2.47
CA MET A 137 -23.86 11.05 -2.98
C MET A 137 -24.81 9.86 -2.84
N VAL A 138 -25.50 9.76 -1.70
CA VAL A 138 -26.53 8.73 -1.50
C VAL A 138 -27.65 8.92 -2.53
N ALA A 139 -28.09 10.16 -2.77
CA ALA A 139 -29.09 10.46 -3.79
C ALA A 139 -28.64 10.11 -5.22
N MET A 140 -27.35 10.28 -5.54
CA MET A 140 -26.79 9.85 -6.84
C MET A 140 -26.75 8.33 -7.00
N LEU A 141 -26.41 7.60 -5.94
CA LEU A 141 -26.29 6.14 -5.97
C LEU A 141 -27.66 5.44 -5.87
N PHE A 142 -28.58 5.98 -5.07
CA PHE A 142 -29.90 5.42 -4.78
C PHE A 142 -30.67 4.88 -5.99
N PRO A 143 -30.86 5.64 -7.10
CA PRO A 143 -31.62 5.13 -8.24
C PRO A 143 -30.91 4.03 -9.03
N LEU A 144 -29.61 3.82 -8.79
CA LEU A 144 -28.77 2.86 -9.51
C LEU A 144 -28.41 1.63 -8.67
N THR A 145 -28.67 1.68 -7.35
CA THR A 145 -28.32 0.60 -6.41
C THR A 145 -29.54 -0.28 -6.12
N SER A 146 -29.33 -1.59 -6.13
CA SER A 146 -30.34 -2.57 -5.72
C SER A 146 -30.64 -2.46 -4.22
N PRO A 147 -31.92 -2.59 -3.79
CA PRO A 147 -32.28 -2.53 -2.38
C PRO A 147 -31.49 -3.50 -1.49
N ILE A 148 -30.89 -2.97 -0.43
CA ILE A 148 -30.09 -3.75 0.53
C ILE A 148 -31.01 -4.26 1.64
N SER A 149 -31.18 -5.58 1.73
CA SER A 149 -32.17 -6.23 2.63
C SER A 149 -32.05 -5.88 4.12
N ARG A 150 -30.85 -5.52 4.59
CA ARG A 150 -30.63 -5.12 6.00
C ARG A 150 -30.97 -3.67 6.30
N LEU A 151 -31.25 -2.85 5.28
CA LEU A 151 -31.71 -1.47 5.43
C LEU A 151 -33.25 -1.45 5.38
N PRO A 152 -33.94 -1.24 6.52
CA PRO A 152 -35.39 -1.41 6.60
C PRO A 152 -36.16 -0.28 5.91
N ASP A 153 -35.58 0.92 5.84
CA ASP A 153 -36.13 2.08 5.13
C ASP A 153 -35.24 2.37 3.91
N TRP A 154 -35.68 1.89 2.74
CA TRP A 154 -35.00 2.12 1.47
C TRP A 154 -35.39 3.46 0.86
N SER A 155 -35.08 4.53 1.58
CA SER A 155 -35.09 5.92 1.13
C SER A 155 -33.72 6.54 1.37
N VAL A 156 -33.39 7.65 0.72
CA VAL A 156 -32.10 8.34 0.94
C VAL A 156 -31.91 8.64 2.43
N ASP A 157 -32.94 9.20 3.08
CA ASP A 157 -32.88 9.55 4.50
C ASP A 157 -32.87 8.31 5.41
N GLY A 158 -33.61 7.26 5.04
CA GLY A 158 -33.64 5.99 5.76
C GLY A 158 -32.28 5.27 5.77
N ILE A 159 -31.61 5.23 4.61
CA ILE A 159 -30.27 4.66 4.45
C ILE A 159 -29.27 5.43 5.31
N ILE A 160 -29.25 6.77 5.23
CA ILE A 160 -28.35 7.62 6.01
C ILE A 160 -28.60 7.44 7.51
N SER A 161 -29.86 7.56 7.93
CA SER A 161 -30.25 7.44 9.34
C SER A 161 -29.88 6.09 9.92
N HIS A 162 -30.10 5.00 9.17
CA HIS A 162 -29.76 3.65 9.61
C HIS A 162 -28.24 3.48 9.75
N VAL A 163 -27.45 3.83 8.73
CA VAL A 163 -26.00 3.67 8.76
C VAL A 163 -25.36 4.56 9.84
N GLN A 164 -25.87 5.78 10.07
CA GLN A 164 -25.40 6.63 11.15
C GLN A 164 -25.74 6.08 12.55
N SER A 165 -26.89 5.44 12.70
CA SER A 165 -27.34 4.90 13.99
C SER A 165 -26.67 3.57 14.34
N PHE A 166 -26.48 2.69 13.36
CA PHE A 166 -26.03 1.31 13.58
C PHE A 166 -24.62 1.03 13.06
N GLY A 167 -24.05 1.94 12.26
CA GLY A 167 -22.78 1.74 11.58
C GLY A 167 -22.89 0.77 10.40
N LEU A 168 -21.73 0.44 9.84
CA LEU A 168 -21.60 -0.61 8.82
C LEU A 168 -21.64 -1.99 9.45
N LYS A 169 -22.01 -2.99 8.65
CA LYS A 169 -21.91 -4.40 9.04
C LYS A 169 -20.47 -4.71 9.49
N PRO A 170 -20.26 -5.28 10.70
CA PRO A 170 -18.94 -5.71 11.13
C PRO A 170 -18.32 -6.71 10.16
N ARG A 171 -17.01 -6.57 9.92
CA ARG A 171 -16.28 -7.49 9.07
C ARG A 171 -16.23 -8.89 9.70
N ASP A 172 -16.53 -9.90 8.90
CA ASP A 172 -16.44 -11.30 9.32
C ASP A 172 -14.98 -11.66 9.64
N ILE A 173 -14.75 -12.19 10.84
CA ILE A 173 -13.40 -12.51 11.35
C ILE A 173 -12.75 -13.61 10.51
N HIS A 174 -13.51 -14.61 10.08
CA HIS A 174 -13.00 -15.72 9.28
C HIS A 174 -12.62 -15.24 7.87
N VAL A 175 -13.45 -14.39 7.25
CA VAL A 175 -13.12 -13.75 5.97
C VAL A 175 -11.86 -12.89 6.10
N CYS A 176 -11.72 -12.12 7.19
CA CYS A 176 -10.50 -11.36 7.46
C CYS A 176 -9.28 -12.29 7.58
N GLU A 177 -9.41 -13.40 8.29
CA GLU A 177 -8.34 -14.40 8.45
C GLU A 177 -7.91 -15.01 7.11
N MET A 178 -8.88 -15.40 6.27
CA MET A 178 -8.61 -15.94 4.94
C MET A 178 -7.89 -14.91 4.07
N LYS A 179 -8.40 -13.68 3.94
CA LYS A 179 -7.76 -12.61 3.15
C LYS A 179 -6.34 -12.32 3.65
N ARG A 180 -6.11 -12.31 4.97
CA ARG A 180 -4.75 -12.17 5.53
C ARG A 180 -3.83 -13.32 5.16
N ALA A 181 -4.32 -14.56 5.23
CA ALA A 181 -3.53 -15.74 4.92
C ALA A 181 -3.08 -15.73 3.45
N GLU A 182 -3.99 -15.39 2.55
CA GLU A 182 -3.73 -15.23 1.12
C GLU A 182 -2.66 -14.15 0.87
N LEU A 183 -2.83 -12.95 1.41
CA LEU A 183 -1.86 -11.86 1.24
C LEU A 183 -0.49 -12.20 1.81
N LYS A 184 -0.42 -12.95 2.92
CA LYS A 184 0.85 -13.43 3.47
C LYS A 184 1.54 -14.43 2.55
N LEU A 185 0.78 -15.30 1.88
CA LEU A 185 1.32 -16.26 0.91
C LEU A 185 1.91 -15.54 -0.29
N GLN A 186 1.14 -14.62 -0.88
CA GLN A 186 1.60 -13.78 -2.00
C GLN A 186 2.84 -12.95 -1.60
N ALA A 187 2.86 -12.38 -0.39
CA ALA A 187 4.02 -11.64 0.11
C ALA A 187 5.27 -12.51 0.22
N ALA A 188 5.12 -13.76 0.66
CA ALA A 188 6.23 -14.70 0.73
C ALA A 188 6.76 -15.08 -0.66
N GLU A 189 5.88 -15.17 -1.66
CA GLU A 189 6.26 -15.43 -3.06
C GLU A 189 6.98 -14.23 -3.70
N ALA A 190 6.45 -13.02 -3.52
CA ALA A 190 7.12 -11.77 -3.94
C ALA A 190 8.51 -11.64 -3.28
N PHE A 191 8.61 -11.97 -1.99
CA PHE A 191 9.89 -11.96 -1.28
C PHE A 191 10.91 -12.94 -1.90
N LYS A 192 10.48 -14.15 -2.29
CA LYS A 192 11.34 -15.14 -2.97
C LYS A 192 11.85 -14.61 -4.32
N ARG A 193 11.06 -13.81 -5.02
CA ARG A 193 11.43 -13.13 -6.27
C ARG A 193 12.29 -11.88 -6.07
N LYS A 194 12.62 -11.54 -4.82
CA LYS A 194 13.34 -10.32 -4.41
C LYS A 194 12.57 -9.01 -4.68
N GLU A 195 11.25 -9.09 -4.83
CA GLU A 195 10.36 -7.95 -4.95
C GLU A 195 9.99 -7.42 -3.54
N TYR A 196 11.01 -6.97 -2.80
CA TYR A 196 10.88 -6.69 -1.37
C TYR A 196 9.87 -5.58 -1.05
N VAL A 197 9.81 -4.54 -1.88
CA VAL A 197 8.83 -3.46 -1.72
C VAL A 197 7.41 -4.00 -1.88
N ILE A 198 7.15 -4.80 -2.92
CA ILE A 198 5.85 -5.43 -3.18
C ILE A 198 5.46 -6.36 -2.03
N ALA A 199 6.38 -7.20 -1.55
CA ALA A 199 6.16 -8.05 -0.38
C ALA A 199 5.77 -7.24 0.86
N GLY A 200 6.45 -6.11 1.09
CA GLY A 200 6.16 -5.19 2.18
C GLY A 200 4.78 -4.51 2.07
N GLU A 201 4.37 -4.17 0.85
CA GLU A 201 3.04 -3.63 0.58
C GLU A 201 1.96 -4.67 0.85
N LEU A 202 2.13 -5.92 0.41
CA LEU A 202 1.21 -7.01 0.69
C LEU A 202 1.03 -7.24 2.20
N TYR A 203 2.12 -7.18 2.99
CA TYR A 203 2.00 -7.21 4.45
C TYR A 203 1.26 -6.00 5.02
N THR A 204 1.43 -4.81 4.43
CA THR A 204 0.66 -3.62 4.81
C THR A 204 -0.83 -3.82 4.55
N ARG A 205 -1.20 -4.40 3.40
CA ARG A 205 -2.60 -4.72 3.09
C ARG A 205 -3.13 -5.79 4.06
N ALA A 206 -2.35 -6.80 4.39
CA ALA A 206 -2.75 -7.80 5.39
C ALA A 206 -3.04 -7.18 6.77
N MET A 207 -2.41 -6.06 7.13
CA MET A 207 -2.69 -5.35 8.39
C MET A 207 -4.05 -4.64 8.39
N SER A 208 -4.64 -4.29 7.24
CA SER A 208 -5.95 -3.62 7.17
C SER A 208 -7.11 -4.55 7.55
N PHE A 209 -6.88 -5.86 7.53
CA PHE A 209 -7.85 -6.88 7.93
C PHE A 209 -7.78 -7.21 9.42
N GLN A 210 -7.64 -6.19 10.28
CA GLN A 210 -7.80 -6.27 11.74
C GLN A 210 -7.09 -7.46 12.42
N PRO A 211 -5.75 -7.59 12.31
CA PRO A 211 -4.99 -8.63 13.01
C PRO A 211 -5.08 -8.48 14.53
N SER A 212 -5.10 -9.62 15.24
CA SER A 212 -4.86 -9.64 16.68
C SER A 212 -3.51 -8.99 17.01
N PRO A 213 -3.26 -8.49 18.23
CA PRO A 213 -1.98 -7.87 18.57
C PRO A 213 -0.75 -8.73 18.24
N LYS A 214 -0.86 -10.05 18.48
CA LYS A 214 0.18 -11.03 18.10
C LYS A 214 0.30 -11.18 16.58
N GLY A 215 -0.83 -11.20 15.85
CA GLY A 215 -0.86 -11.22 14.39
C GLY A 215 -0.22 -9.98 13.78
N LEU A 216 -0.50 -8.80 14.34
CA LEU A 216 0.04 -7.51 13.91
C LEU A 216 1.56 -7.48 14.11
N ALA A 217 2.06 -7.93 15.27
CA ALA A 217 3.49 -8.03 15.53
C ALA A 217 4.21 -8.93 14.51
N ASN A 218 3.60 -10.07 14.14
CA ASN A 218 4.16 -10.96 13.13
C ASN A 218 4.20 -10.30 11.73
N LEU A 219 3.12 -9.62 11.34
CA LEU A 219 3.06 -8.89 10.06
C LEU A 219 4.10 -7.76 10.02
N LEU A 220 4.24 -6.98 11.10
CA LEU A 220 5.23 -5.90 11.21
C LEU A 220 6.66 -6.45 11.15
N ALA A 221 6.94 -7.58 11.81
CA ALA A 221 8.25 -8.20 11.73
C ALA A 221 8.61 -8.67 10.31
N HIS A 222 7.63 -9.23 9.57
CA HIS A 222 7.84 -9.60 8.18
C HIS A 222 7.99 -8.38 7.26
N ARG A 223 7.16 -7.34 7.45
CA ARG A 223 7.30 -6.08 6.69
C ARG A 223 8.63 -5.39 6.97
N SER A 224 9.04 -5.29 8.22
CA SER A 224 10.36 -4.78 8.63
C SER A 224 11.48 -5.53 7.92
N PHE A 225 11.39 -6.86 7.86
CA PHE A 225 12.36 -7.68 7.14
C PHE A 225 12.41 -7.36 5.64
N CYS A 226 11.25 -7.19 4.99
CA CYS A 226 11.18 -6.76 3.59
C CYS A 226 11.85 -5.38 3.41
N MET A 227 11.56 -4.41 4.28
CA MET A 227 12.12 -3.06 4.19
C MET A 227 13.64 -3.04 4.40
N LEU A 228 14.18 -3.88 5.29
CA LEU A 228 15.63 -4.04 5.45
C LEU A 228 16.28 -4.54 4.15
N HIS A 229 15.68 -5.52 3.49
CA HIS A 229 16.16 -6.04 2.21
C HIS A 229 16.02 -5.03 1.06
N ALA A 230 15.03 -4.14 1.12
CA ALA A 230 14.83 -3.05 0.18
C ALA A 230 15.74 -1.83 0.45
N GLY A 231 16.52 -1.82 1.55
CA GLY A 231 17.34 -0.68 1.95
C GLY A 231 16.54 0.49 2.57
N ILE A 232 15.27 0.29 2.93
CA ILE A 232 14.38 1.34 3.44
C ILE A 232 14.38 1.34 4.97
N GLY A 233 15.43 1.93 5.56
CA GLY A 233 15.71 1.82 7.00
C GLY A 233 14.68 2.48 7.93
N LYS A 234 14.10 3.63 7.57
CA LYS A 234 13.16 4.35 8.44
C LYS A 234 11.87 3.56 8.71
N GLU A 235 11.30 2.96 7.67
CA GLU A 235 10.11 2.11 7.78
C GLU A 235 10.44 0.79 8.49
N ALA A 236 11.58 0.18 8.17
CA ALA A 236 12.06 -1.02 8.87
C ALA A 236 12.18 -0.78 10.39
N LEU A 237 12.70 0.38 10.78
CA LEU A 237 12.86 0.80 12.18
C LEU A 237 11.50 1.00 12.86
N SER A 238 10.59 1.74 12.22
CA SER A 238 9.23 1.98 12.74
C SER A 238 8.50 0.66 13.01
N ASP A 239 8.55 -0.27 12.06
CA ASP A 239 7.92 -1.58 12.19
C ASP A 239 8.55 -2.43 13.31
N ALA A 240 9.89 -2.46 13.37
CA ALA A 240 10.60 -3.22 14.38
C ALA A 240 10.36 -2.68 15.80
N ALA A 241 10.35 -1.36 15.97
CA ALA A 241 10.04 -0.73 17.25
C ALA A 241 8.62 -1.09 17.71
N ARG A 242 7.62 -0.94 16.84
CA ARG A 242 6.24 -1.35 17.14
C ARG A 242 6.14 -2.84 17.46
N CYS A 243 6.88 -3.69 16.76
CA CYS A 243 6.96 -5.12 17.04
C CYS A 243 7.48 -5.40 18.46
N THR A 244 8.53 -4.70 18.92
CA THR A 244 9.04 -4.86 20.29
C THR A 244 8.07 -4.39 21.36
N VAL A 245 7.26 -3.36 21.09
CA VAL A 245 6.20 -2.91 22.01
C VAL A 245 5.07 -3.96 22.09
N LEU A 246 4.64 -4.51 20.95
CA LEU A 246 3.57 -5.50 20.91
C LEU A 246 4.00 -6.88 21.46
N ARG A 247 5.29 -7.22 21.35
CA ARG A 247 5.87 -8.47 21.87
C ARG A 247 7.23 -8.23 22.53
N PRO A 248 7.26 -7.71 23.77
CA PRO A 248 8.51 -7.35 24.47
C PRO A 248 9.44 -8.51 24.79
N PHE A 249 8.92 -9.74 24.79
CA PHE A 249 9.70 -10.96 25.07
C PHE A 249 9.97 -11.77 23.80
N TRP A 250 10.05 -11.11 22.64
CA TRP A 250 10.32 -11.78 21.36
C TRP A 250 11.68 -11.37 20.80
N PRO A 251 12.73 -12.22 20.93
CA PRO A 251 14.10 -11.89 20.52
C PRO A 251 14.23 -11.42 19.07
N LYS A 252 13.44 -12.02 18.15
CA LYS A 252 13.44 -11.65 16.73
C LYS A 252 13.04 -10.18 16.50
N GLY A 253 12.18 -9.61 17.34
CA GLY A 253 11.81 -8.20 17.26
C GLY A 253 13.02 -7.28 17.52
N TYR A 254 13.80 -7.58 18.56
CA TYR A 254 15.02 -6.85 18.90
C TYR A 254 16.12 -7.02 17.86
N TYR A 255 16.24 -8.21 17.26
CA TYR A 255 17.15 -8.41 16.13
C TYR A 255 16.81 -7.47 14.96
N ARG A 256 15.53 -7.41 14.56
CA ARG A 256 15.08 -6.52 13.47
C ARG A 256 15.28 -5.05 13.84
N LEU A 257 15.05 -4.69 15.10
CA LEU A 257 15.28 -3.34 15.62
C LEU A 257 16.76 -2.94 15.51
N GLY A 258 17.67 -3.82 15.95
CA GLY A 258 19.11 -3.61 15.83
C GLY A 258 19.56 -3.51 14.37
N ALA A 259 19.08 -4.41 13.50
CA ALA A 259 19.40 -4.39 12.08
C ALA A 259 18.91 -3.09 11.38
N ALA A 260 17.75 -2.55 11.77
CA ALA A 260 17.26 -1.28 11.24
C ALA A 260 18.14 -0.10 11.68
N PHE A 261 18.60 -0.08 12.93
CA PHE A 261 19.57 0.91 13.39
C PHE A 261 20.93 0.77 12.68
N MET A 262 21.40 -0.45 12.41
CA MET A 262 22.62 -0.68 11.61
C MET A 262 22.51 -0.05 10.23
N LEU A 263 21.40 -0.30 9.52
CA LEU A 263 21.14 0.26 8.20
C LEU A 263 21.07 1.81 8.21
N LEU A 264 20.55 2.38 9.29
CA LEU A 264 20.51 3.83 9.53
C LEU A 264 21.81 4.40 10.12
N GLN A 265 22.85 3.56 10.28
CA GLN A 265 24.16 3.93 10.83
C GLN A 265 24.11 4.46 12.29
N ASP A 266 23.06 4.15 13.04
CA ASP A 266 22.98 4.40 14.48
C ASP A 266 23.50 3.17 15.25
N TYR A 267 24.80 2.93 15.13
CA TYR A 267 25.47 1.73 15.66
C TYR A 267 25.33 1.59 17.18
N ARG A 268 25.22 2.72 17.91
CA ARG A 268 25.03 2.72 19.36
C ARG A 268 23.66 2.15 19.73
N LYS A 269 22.58 2.63 19.09
CA LYS A 269 21.24 2.08 19.33
C LYS A 269 21.10 0.66 18.78
N ALA A 270 21.80 0.33 17.69
CA ALA A 270 21.86 -1.05 17.19
C ALA A 270 22.41 -2.01 18.27
N ALA A 271 23.57 -1.67 18.87
CA ALA A 271 24.17 -2.47 19.93
C ALA A 271 23.25 -2.60 21.16
N GLN A 272 22.54 -1.53 21.54
CA GLN A 272 21.56 -1.59 22.63
C GLN A 272 20.41 -2.56 22.33
N ALA A 273 19.86 -2.50 21.12
CA ALA A 273 18.79 -3.39 20.69
C ALA A 273 19.24 -4.86 20.67
N PHE A 274 20.41 -5.17 20.09
CA PHE A 274 20.95 -6.53 20.09
C PHE A 274 21.25 -7.03 21.51
N THR A 275 21.79 -6.17 22.38
CA THR A 275 22.02 -6.52 23.79
C THR A 275 20.70 -6.86 24.49
N ALA A 276 19.63 -6.08 24.25
CA ALA A 276 18.31 -6.37 24.80
C ALA A 276 17.74 -7.70 24.28
N GLY A 277 17.93 -8.01 23.00
CA GLY A 277 17.51 -9.29 22.43
C GLY A 277 18.30 -10.50 22.98
N LEU A 278 19.62 -10.37 23.17
CA LEU A 278 20.46 -11.44 23.75
C LEU A 278 20.15 -11.70 25.23
N LYS A 279 19.63 -10.72 25.97
CA LYS A 279 19.09 -10.98 27.32
C LYS A 279 17.91 -11.95 27.30
N LEU A 280 17.15 -11.98 26.21
CA LEU A 280 16.00 -12.86 26.04
C LEU A 280 16.39 -14.21 25.43
N ASP A 281 17.38 -14.24 24.54
CA ASP A 281 17.94 -15.45 23.93
C ASP A 281 19.47 -15.35 23.84
N PRO A 282 20.19 -15.74 24.92
CA PRO A 282 21.65 -15.66 24.96
C PRO A 282 22.36 -16.58 23.97
N THR A 283 21.66 -17.58 23.42
CA THR A 283 22.23 -18.59 22.51
C THR A 283 22.20 -18.16 21.04
N ASN A 284 21.67 -16.97 20.76
CA ASN A 284 21.48 -16.46 19.41
C ASN A 284 22.80 -15.99 18.77
N ALA A 285 23.48 -16.89 18.05
CA ALA A 285 24.76 -16.60 17.40
C ALA A 285 24.68 -15.41 16.43
N ASP A 286 23.65 -15.36 15.58
CA ASP A 286 23.47 -14.28 14.60
C ASP A 286 23.35 -12.90 15.28
N MET A 287 22.65 -12.84 16.42
CA MET A 287 22.51 -11.59 17.19
C MET A 287 23.80 -11.21 17.91
N ALA A 288 24.55 -12.19 18.41
CA ALA A 288 25.85 -11.96 19.04
C ALA A 288 26.89 -11.43 18.03
N ASP A 289 26.90 -11.97 16.81
CA ASP A 289 27.78 -11.49 15.75
C ASP A 289 27.36 -10.07 15.30
N ALA A 290 26.06 -9.81 15.11
CA ALA A 290 25.56 -8.48 14.78
C ALA A 290 25.85 -7.44 15.89
N LEU A 291 25.82 -7.84 17.17
CA LEU A 291 26.23 -6.98 18.28
C LEU A 291 27.72 -6.63 18.20
N ARG A 292 28.57 -7.62 17.91
CA ARG A 292 30.03 -7.41 17.78
C ARG A 292 30.32 -6.43 16.65
N GLU A 293 29.70 -6.64 15.48
CA GLU A 293 29.81 -5.74 14.33
C GLU A 293 29.35 -4.31 14.67
N ALA A 294 28.21 -4.16 15.35
CA ALA A 294 27.71 -2.85 15.77
C ALA A 294 28.70 -2.13 16.71
N GLN A 295 29.29 -2.86 17.66
CA GLN A 295 30.27 -2.30 18.61
C GLN A 295 31.59 -1.91 17.94
N GLU A 296 32.09 -2.75 17.02
CA GLU A 296 33.29 -2.46 16.23
C GLU A 296 33.09 -1.23 15.34
N THR A 297 31.97 -1.18 14.63
CA THR A 297 31.64 -0.05 13.73
C THR A 297 31.40 1.24 14.51
N ALA A 298 30.80 1.17 15.70
CA ALA A 298 30.66 2.35 16.57
C ALA A 298 32.00 2.91 17.06
N ARG A 299 33.02 2.05 17.23
CA ARG A 299 34.39 2.46 17.62
C ARG A 299 35.17 3.01 16.44
N ASN A 300 34.99 2.41 15.25
CA ASN A 300 35.67 2.76 14.02
C ASN A 300 34.63 3.05 12.91
N PRO A 301 33.93 4.20 12.96
CA PRO A 301 32.90 4.50 11.98
C PRO A 301 33.53 4.62 10.58
N PRO A 302 32.90 4.06 9.55
CA PRO A 302 33.41 4.16 8.19
C PRO A 302 33.52 5.63 7.79
N ARG A 303 34.71 6.05 7.32
CA ARG A 303 34.88 7.36 6.69
C ARG A 303 33.94 7.39 5.48
N THR A 304 32.91 8.24 5.54
CA THR A 304 31.82 8.38 4.56
C THR A 304 32.19 7.91 3.15
N ARG A 305 31.80 6.68 2.80
CA ARG A 305 31.73 6.22 1.41
C ARG A 305 30.28 6.34 0.99
N GLY A 306 30.05 7.05 -0.11
CA GLY A 306 28.74 7.12 -0.73
C GLY A 306 28.22 5.72 -1.04
N LEU A 307 26.97 5.47 -0.62
CA LEU A 307 26.01 4.54 -1.23
C LEU A 307 26.54 3.18 -1.72
N GLU A 308 27.29 2.45 -0.90
CA GLU A 308 27.39 0.99 -1.04
C GLU A 308 26.70 0.34 0.17
N CYS A 309 25.46 -0.11 -0.06
CA CYS A 309 24.71 -0.89 0.90
C CYS A 309 25.46 -2.19 1.21
N LEU A 310 26.09 -2.28 2.38
CA LEU A 310 26.47 -3.56 2.97
C LEU A 310 25.17 -4.31 3.29
N HIS A 311 24.86 -5.33 2.47
CA HIS A 311 23.77 -6.28 2.73
C HIS A 311 24.07 -7.00 4.06
N PRO A 312 23.23 -6.89 5.10
CA PRO A 312 23.42 -7.62 6.36
C PRO A 312 23.05 -9.11 6.24
N PHE A 313 22.58 -9.55 5.08
CA PHE A 313 22.06 -10.89 4.87
C PHE A 313 23.09 -11.75 4.13
N GLY A 314 24.00 -12.33 4.91
CA GLY A 314 24.89 -13.38 4.45
C GLY A 314 24.12 -14.60 3.95
N MET A 315 23.91 -14.70 2.64
CA MET A 315 23.88 -16.01 2.01
C MET A 315 25.32 -16.53 1.97
N ARG A 316 25.63 -17.47 2.86
CA ARG A 316 26.83 -18.31 2.71
C ARG A 316 26.77 -18.94 1.31
N ARG A 317 27.68 -18.56 0.41
CA ARG A 317 28.01 -19.40 -0.74
C ARG A 317 28.67 -20.66 -0.18
N SER A 318 27.93 -21.76 -0.11
CA SER A 318 28.54 -23.08 -0.02
C SER A 318 29.09 -23.43 -1.41
N GLY A 319 30.31 -23.01 -1.71
CA GLY A 319 31.14 -23.68 -2.69
C GLY A 319 32.02 -24.66 -1.93
N ARG A 320 31.73 -25.96 -2.05
CA ARG A 320 32.72 -27.00 -1.79
C ARG A 320 33.63 -27.08 -3.02
N ASP A 321 34.86 -27.52 -2.77
CA ASP A 321 35.76 -28.12 -3.74
C ASP A 321 35.04 -29.10 -4.70
#